data_AF-A0A218QX22-F1
#
_entry.id   AF-A0A218QX22-F1
#
_cell.length_a   1.000
_cell.length_b   1.000
_cell.length_c   1.000
_cell.angle_alpha   90.00
_cell.angle_beta   90.00
_cell.angle_gamma   90.00
#
_symmetry.space_group_name_H-M   'P 1'
#
loop_
_entity.id
_entity.type
_entity.pdbx_description
1 polymer ?
#
loop_
_entity_poly.entity_id
_entity_poly.type
_entity_poly.pdbx_seq_one_letter_code
_entity_poly.pdbx_strand_id
1 'polypeptide(L)' 'MKAFYGILIIFILISMIDLSQQVFINATCTVSSQCRPKCIEAIGQAASKCINRKCKCYP' A
#
# COMPACT_ATOMS: atom_id res chain seq x y z
N MET A 1 4.49 22.45 -24.98
CA MET A 1 5.14 21.15 -24.68
C MET A 1 5.78 21.09 -23.29
N LYS A 2 6.59 22.07 -22.85
CA LYS A 2 7.23 22.06 -21.51
C LYS A 2 6.27 21.90 -20.31
N ALA A 3 5.10 22.55 -20.34
CA ALA A 3 4.12 22.45 -19.25
C ALA A 3 3.51 21.04 -19.07
N PHE A 4 3.37 20.27 -20.16
CA PHE A 4 2.84 18.90 -20.09
C PHE A 4 3.77 17.95 -19.31
N TYR A 5 5.08 18.09 -19.50
CA TYR A 5 6.05 17.28 -18.76
C TYR A 5 6.02 17.59 -17.25
N GLY A 6 5.80 18.85 -16.87
CA GLY A 6 5.64 19.23 -15.46
C GLY A 6 4.48 18.52 -14.78
N ILE A 7 3.31 18.48 -15.43
CA ILE A 7 2.11 17.79 -14.92
C ILE A 7 2.34 16.27 -14.83
N LEU A 8 2.97 15.67 -15.86
CA LEU A 8 3.32 14.25 -15.85
C LEU A 8 4.23 13.87 -14.69
N ILE A 9 5.25 14.68 -14.38
CA ILE A 9 6.15 14.43 -13.25
C ILE A 9 5.38 14.51 -11.92
N ILE A 10 4.48 15.47 -11.76
CA ILE A 10 3.64 15.59 -10.55
C ILE A 10 2.78 14.34 -10.36
N PHE A 11 2.13 13.85 -11.43
CA PHE A 11 1.36 12.61 -11.37
C PHE A 11 2.23 11.41 -10.98
N ILE A 12 3.43 11.28 -11.53
CA ILE A 12 4.35 10.19 -11.18
C ILE A 12 4.76 10.28 -9.70
N LEU A 13 5.03 11.48 -9.19
CA LEU A 13 5.39 11.68 -7.78
C LEU A 13 4.25 11.31 -6.84
N ILE A 14 3.01 11.70 -7.16
CA ILE A 14 1.83 11.35 -6.33
C ILE A 14 1.64 9.83 -6.28
N SER A 15 1.74 9.13 -7.42
CA SER A 15 1.63 7.67 -7.46
C SER A 15 2.71 6.95 -6.66
N MET A 16 3.94 7.48 -6.63
CA MET A 16 5.03 6.92 -5.83
C MET A 16 4.79 7.10 -4.33
N ILE A 17 4.22 8.25 -3.91
CA ILE A 17 3.89 8.51 -2.51
C ILE A 17 2.80 7.56 -2.04
N ASP A 18 1.76 7.36 -2.86
CA ASP A 18 0.65 6.46 -2.55
C ASP A 18 1.14 5.03 -2.30
N LEU A 19 1.98 4.50 -3.21
CA LEU A 19 2.55 3.16 -3.07
C LEU A 19 3.52 3.00 -1.87
N SER A 20 4.15 4.10 -1.43
CA SER A 20 5.12 4.07 -0.33
C SER A 20 4.48 4.01 1.07
N GLN A 21 3.18 4.32 1.19
CA GLN A 21 2.48 4.39 2.47
C GLN A 21 2.11 3.01 3.01
N GLN A 22 3.08 2.21 3.46
CA GLN A 22 2.77 0.95 4.14
C GLN A 22 2.02 1.19 5.48
N VAL A 23 0.84 0.60 5.63
CA VAL A 23 0.05 0.65 6.87
C VAL A 23 0.30 -0.64 7.66
N PHE A 24 0.87 -0.49 8.85
CA PHE A 24 1.06 -1.59 9.77
C PHE A 24 -0.23 -1.82 10.56
N ILE A 25 -0.90 -2.93 10.29
CA ILE A 25 -1.98 -3.40 11.16
C ILE A 25 -1.39 -4.36 12.19
N ASN A 26 -1.84 -4.24 13.45
CA ASN A 26 -1.41 -5.11 14.54
C ASN A 26 -2.09 -6.48 14.48
N ALA A 27 -2.05 -7.10 13.31
CA ALA A 27 -2.60 -8.41 13.05
C ALA A 27 -1.47 -9.40 12.86
N THR A 28 -1.44 -10.44 13.70
CA THR A 28 -0.54 -11.57 13.52
C THR A 28 -0.92 -12.40 12.31
N CYS A 29 0.09 -12.89 11.61
CA CYS A 29 -0.05 -13.75 10.43
C CYS A 29 1.06 -14.79 10.36
N THR A 30 0.75 -15.89 9.68
CA THR A 30 1.74 -16.90 9.27
C THR A 30 1.92 -16.90 7.77
N VAL A 31 0.86 -16.53 7.03
CA VAL A 31 0.83 -16.42 5.58
C VAL A 31 0.17 -15.12 5.16
N SER A 32 0.59 -14.55 4.03
CA SER A 32 0.07 -13.26 3.54
C SER A 32 -1.43 -13.28 3.21
N SER A 33 -2.00 -14.44 2.87
CA SER A 33 -3.44 -14.57 2.58
C SER A 33 -4.33 -14.24 3.79
N GLN A 34 -3.84 -14.44 5.02
CA GLN A 34 -4.56 -14.05 6.25
C GLN A 34 -4.66 -12.54 6.42
N CYS A 35 -3.77 -11.78 5.77
CA CYS A 35 -3.73 -10.33 5.86
C CYS A 35 -4.70 -9.65 4.90
N ARG A 36 -5.03 -10.27 3.76
CA ARG A 36 -5.94 -9.72 2.75
C ARG A 36 -7.26 -9.21 3.34
N PRO A 37 -8.08 -10.03 4.03
CA PRO A 37 -9.35 -9.53 4.57
C PRO A 37 -9.15 -8.42 5.60
N LYS A 38 -8.09 -8.51 6.42
CA LYS A 38 -7.79 -7.50 7.44
C LYS A 38 -7.35 -6.16 6.85
N CYS A 39 -6.60 -6.19 5.75
CA CYS A 39 -6.21 -4.98 5.04
C CYS A 39 -7.38 -4.34 4.30
N ILE A 40 -8.29 -5.14 3.73
CA ILE A 40 -9.53 -4.62 3.14
C ILE A 40 -10.38 -3.94 4.22
N GLU A 41 -10.49 -4.54 5.40
CA GLU A 41 -11.21 -3.94 6.52
C GLU A 41 -10.55 -2.66 7.05
N ALA A 42 -9.21 -2.64 7.16
CA ALA A 42 -8.50 -1.51 7.75
C ALA A 42 -8.29 -0.31 6.81
N ILE A 43 -7.99 -0.57 5.53
CA ILE A 43 -7.62 0.47 4.55
C ILE A 43 -8.38 0.36 3.22
N GLY A 44 -9.31 -0.58 3.08
CA GLY A 44 -10.07 -0.79 1.83
C GLY A 44 -9.30 -1.51 0.74
N GLN A 45 -8.05 -1.92 0.99
CA GLN A 45 -7.14 -2.47 -0.04
C GLN A 45 -6.71 -3.90 0.28
N ALA A 46 -6.68 -4.74 -0.75
CA ALA A 46 -6.29 -6.15 -0.63
C ALA A 46 -4.76 -6.36 -0.64
N ALA A 47 -3.99 -5.36 -1.06
CA ALA A 47 -2.55 -5.48 -1.16
C ALA A 47 -1.95 -5.62 0.24
N SER A 48 -1.40 -6.80 0.50
CA SER A 48 -0.93 -7.16 1.84
C SER A 48 0.19 -8.19 1.80
N LYS A 49 1.08 -8.12 2.79
CA LYS A 49 2.13 -9.11 3.03
C LYS A 49 2.22 -9.44 4.51
N CYS A 50 2.53 -10.70 4.80
CA CYS A 50 2.96 -11.11 6.11
C CYS A 50 4.48 -10.92 6.24
N ILE A 51 4.94 -10.03 7.11
CA ILE A 51 6.36 -9.75 7.37
C ILE A 51 6.59 -9.80 8.88
N ASN A 52 7.58 -10.57 9.34
CA ASN A 52 7.88 -10.78 10.77
C ASN A 52 6.64 -11.19 11.60
N ARG A 53 5.81 -12.08 11.04
CA ARG A 53 4.52 -12.53 11.60
C ARG A 53 3.49 -11.42 11.83
N LYS A 54 3.65 -10.25 11.22
CA LYS A 54 2.67 -9.16 11.24
C LYS A 54 2.20 -8.82 9.84
N CYS A 55 0.93 -8.47 9.72
CA CYS A 55 0.37 -8.01 8.47
C CYS A 55 0.80 -6.58 8.16
N LYS A 56 1.37 -6.39 6.98
CA LYS A 56 1.55 -5.09 6.33
C LYS A 56 0.53 -4.95 5.23
N CYS A 57 -0.18 -3.83 5.23
CA CYS A 57 -1.06 -3.43 4.14
C CYS A 57 -0.36 -2.38 3.30
N TYR A 58 -0.69 -2.37 2.02
CA TYR A 58 -0.26 -1.36 1.07
C TYR A 58 -1.54 -0.73 0.51
N PRO A 59 -1.71 0.59 0.63
CA PRO A 59 -2.76 1.31 -0.07
C PRO A 59 -2.65 1.13 -1.59
#